data_AF-A0A834EXU4-F1
#
_entry.id   AF-A0A834EXU4-F1
#
_cell.length_a   1.000
_cell.length_b   1.000
_cell.length_c   1.000
_cell.angle_alpha   90.00
_cell.angle_beta   90.00
_cell.angle_gamma   90.00
#
_symmetry.space_group_name_H-M   'P 1'
#
loop_
_entity.id
_entity.type
_entity.pdbx_description
1 polymer ?
#
loop_
_entity_poly.entity_id
_entity_poly.type
_entity_poly.pdbx_seq_one_letter_code
_entity_poly.pdbx_strand_id
1 'polypeptide(L)'
;MEVNSGIYRVLSTNTDYNIGGTHFTETLAQHLASEFQRSFKHDIRGNARAMVKLMNSADIAKHSLSTLGSANCFLDSLYEGQDFDCTVSRARFELLCSPLFNKCIEAIRALLQQSGFTADDINKVILLYFSYLF
;
A
#
# COMPACT_ATOMS: atom_id res chain seq x y z
N MET A 1 0.83 16.98 -19.81
CA MET A 1 2.03 17.83 -19.99
C MET A 1 2.14 18.09 -21.48
N GLU A 2 1.72 19.26 -21.94
CA GLU A 2 2.01 19.67 -23.32
C GLU A 2 3.48 20.10 -23.38
N VAL A 3 4.19 19.61 -24.39
CA VAL A 3 5.60 19.95 -24.63
C VAL A 3 5.66 20.70 -25.95
N ASN A 4 5.72 22.03 -25.88
CA ASN A 4 5.98 22.89 -27.05
C ASN A 4 7.30 23.63 -26.82
N SER A 5 8.32 23.26 -27.61
CA SER A 5 9.61 23.97 -27.65
C SER A 5 10.29 24.18 -26.28
N GLY A 6 10.18 23.19 -25.38
CA GLY A 6 10.79 23.22 -24.05
C GLY A 6 9.96 23.92 -22.96
N ILE A 7 8.74 24.38 -23.26
CA ILE A 7 7.81 24.94 -22.28
C ILE A 7 6.89 23.82 -21.79
N TYR A 8 6.80 23.69 -20.46
CA TYR A 8 5.91 22.74 -19.79
C TYR A 8 4.73 23.47 -19.16
N ARG A 9 3.51 23.04 -19.52
CA ARG A 9 2.28 23.52 -18.89
C ARG A 9 1.60 22.38 -18.14
N VAL A 10 1.30 22.63 -16.86
CA VAL A 10 0.44 21.77 -16.04
C VAL A 10 -1.02 22.13 -16.34
N LEU A 11 -1.81 21.13 -16.72
CA LEU A 11 -3.22 21.32 -17.09
C LEU A 11 -4.17 21.14 -15.90
N SER A 12 -3.91 20.12 -15.08
CA SER A 12 -4.60 19.89 -13.82
C SER A 12 -3.70 19.08 -12.88
N THR A 13 -3.96 19.17 -11.58
CA THR A 13 -3.29 18.41 -10.52
C THR A 13 -4.34 17.93 -9.53
N ASN A 14 -4.24 16.68 -9.09
CA ASN A 14 -5.08 16.11 -8.04
C ASN A 14 -4.17 15.37 -7.06
N THR A 15 -4.38 15.59 -5.76
CA THR A 15 -3.62 14.98 -4.66
C THR A 15 -4.60 14.48 -3.62
N ASP A 16 -4.53 13.18 -3.29
CA ASP A 16 -5.24 12.58 -2.17
C ASP A 16 -4.23 12.11 -1.11
N TYR A 17 -4.24 12.74 0.05
CA TYR A 17 -3.36 12.39 1.18
C TYR A 17 -3.72 11.06 1.85
N ASN A 18 -4.89 10.49 1.54
CA ASN A 18 -5.34 9.20 2.06
C ASN A 18 -4.89 8.01 1.18
N ILE A 19 -4.11 8.29 0.12
CA ILE A 19 -3.57 7.28 -0.79
C ILE A 19 -2.06 7.35 -0.68
N GLY A 20 -1.45 6.39 0.03
CA GLY A 20 -0.01 6.38 0.20
C GLY A 20 0.52 5.08 0.80
N GLY A 21 1.82 4.84 0.67
CA GLY A 21 2.49 3.61 1.09
C GLY A 21 2.24 3.22 2.55
N THR A 22 2.05 4.20 3.44
CA THR A 22 1.70 3.97 4.84
C THR A 22 0.36 3.25 4.99
N HIS A 23 -0.66 3.60 4.20
CA HIS A 23 -1.98 2.95 4.27
C HIS A 23 -1.92 1.49 3.81
N PHE A 24 -1.04 1.16 2.85
CA PHE A 24 -0.78 -0.23 2.45
C PHE A 24 -0.09 -1.00 3.60
N THR A 25 0.91 -0.38 4.23
CA THR A 25 1.59 -0.96 5.40
C THR A 25 0.61 -1.18 6.56
N GLU A 26 -0.25 -0.21 6.87
CA GLU A 26 -1.29 -0.32 7.90
C GLU A 26 -2.29 -1.44 7.59
N THR A 27 -2.75 -1.54 6.34
CA THR A 27 -3.68 -2.58 5.90
C THR A 27 -3.08 -3.97 6.13
N LEU A 28 -1.81 -4.17 5.77
CA LEU A 28 -1.11 -5.42 6.01
C LEU A 28 -0.89 -5.68 7.51
N ALA A 29 -0.49 -4.66 8.28
CA ALA A 29 -0.32 -4.79 9.73
C ALA A 29 -1.63 -5.18 10.45
N GLN A 30 -2.77 -4.63 10.02
CA GLN A 30 -4.09 -5.01 10.55
C GLN A 30 -4.46 -6.45 10.20
N HIS A 31 -4.11 -6.91 8.99
CA HIS A 31 -4.25 -8.31 8.64
C HIS A 31 -3.41 -9.19 9.56
N LEU A 32 -2.12 -8.89 9.73
CA LEU A 32 -1.22 -9.65 10.60
C LEU A 32 -1.69 -9.65 12.07
N ALA A 33 -2.21 -8.53 12.59
CA ALA A 33 -2.82 -8.47 13.92
C ALA A 33 -4.05 -9.39 14.04
N SER A 34 -4.84 -9.51 12.97
CA SER A 34 -5.99 -10.44 12.91
C SER A 34 -5.53 -11.89 12.88
N GLU A 35 -4.44 -12.20 12.16
CA GLU A 35 -3.83 -13.53 12.14
C GLU A 35 -3.28 -13.90 13.53
N PHE A 36 -2.60 -12.96 14.21
CA PHE A 36 -2.14 -13.13 15.59
C PHE A 36 -3.31 -13.43 16.53
N GLN A 37 -4.38 -12.62 16.46
CA GLN A 37 -5.58 -12.83 17.27
C GLN A 37 -6.22 -14.19 17.00
N ARG A 38 -6.22 -14.67 15.75
CA ARG A 38 -6.76 -16.00 15.42
C ARG A 38 -5.93 -17.12 16.06
N SER A 39 -4.60 -17.01 15.99
CA SER A 39 -3.65 -18.03 16.48
C SER A 39 -3.54 -18.06 18.01
N PHE A 40 -3.44 -16.90 18.65
CA PHE A 40 -3.16 -16.76 20.08
C PHE A 40 -4.36 -16.33 20.92
N LYS A 41 -5.51 -16.09 20.29
CA LYS A 41 -6.77 -15.65 20.94
C LYS A 41 -6.67 -14.33 21.69
N HIS A 42 -5.69 -13.50 21.34
CA HIS A 42 -5.44 -12.21 21.99
C HIS A 42 -5.39 -11.06 20.98
N ASP A 43 -6.07 -9.95 21.28
CA ASP A 43 -6.03 -8.75 20.43
C ASP A 43 -4.91 -7.81 20.87
N ILE A 44 -3.93 -7.61 19.99
CA ILE A 44 -2.76 -6.76 20.24
C ILE A 44 -2.89 -5.35 19.66
N ARG A 45 -4.03 -5.01 19.02
CA ARG A 45 -4.24 -3.68 18.41
C ARG A 45 -4.18 -2.53 19.42
N GLY A 46 -4.53 -2.81 20.68
CA GLY A 46 -4.40 -1.85 21.79
C GLY A 46 -2.96 -1.69 22.31
N ASN A 47 -2.04 -2.58 21.94
CA ASN A 47 -0.65 -2.52 22.40
C ASN A 47 0.23 -1.78 21.38
N ALA A 48 0.56 -0.53 21.69
CA ALA A 48 1.36 0.32 20.80
C ALA A 48 2.72 -0.30 20.45
N ARG A 49 3.39 -0.97 21.39
CA ARG A 49 4.71 -1.59 21.16
C ARG A 49 4.62 -2.77 20.19
N ALA A 50 3.62 -3.63 20.36
CA ALA A 50 3.37 -4.77 19.46
C ALA A 50 2.97 -4.28 18.06
N MET A 51 2.12 -3.25 17.98
CA MET A 51 1.71 -2.67 16.70
C MET A 51 2.86 -2.01 15.95
N VAL A 52 3.80 -1.34 16.63
CA VAL A 52 5.01 -0.80 15.96
C VAL A 52 5.88 -1.93 15.39
N LYS A 53 6.08 -3.03 16.12
CA LYS A 53 6.79 -4.21 15.59
C LYS A 53 6.10 -4.77 14.34
N LEU A 54 4.78 -4.92 14.40
CA LEU A 54 3.98 -5.38 13.26
C LEU A 54 4.06 -4.43 12.06
N MET A 55 3.98 -3.12 12.28
CA MET A 55 4.09 -2.11 11.22
C MET A 55 5.44 -2.20 10.50
N ASN A 56 6.54 -2.34 11.24
CA ASN A 56 7.87 -2.49 10.65
C ASN A 56 7.99 -3.79 9.83
N SER A 57 7.48 -4.90 10.37
CA SER A 57 7.47 -6.18 9.65
C SER A 57 6.59 -6.13 8.40
N ALA A 58 5.42 -5.49 8.49
CA ALA A 58 4.52 -5.28 7.36
C ALA A 58 5.16 -4.41 6.27
N ASP A 59 5.94 -3.40 6.62
CA ASP A 59 6.63 -2.57 5.63
C ASP A 59 7.66 -3.38 4.82
N ILE A 60 8.44 -4.22 5.51
CA ILE A 60 9.41 -5.14 4.90
C ILE A 60 8.70 -6.19 4.04
N ALA A 61 7.62 -6.76 4.55
CA ALA A 61 6.84 -7.77 3.85
C ALA A 61 6.19 -7.18 2.59
N LYS A 62 5.60 -5.98 2.67
CA LYS A 62 5.08 -5.24 1.52
C LYS A 62 6.16 -5.09 0.44
N HIS A 63 7.35 -4.63 0.79
CA HIS A 63 8.45 -4.47 -0.16
C HIS A 63 8.87 -5.80 -0.80
N SER A 64 8.83 -6.90 -0.04
CA SER A 64 9.09 -8.23 -0.57
C SER A 64 7.98 -8.69 -1.52
N LEU A 65 6.71 -8.49 -1.13
CA LEU A 65 5.53 -8.85 -1.92
C LEU A 65 5.45 -8.11 -3.25
N SER A 66 6.04 -6.92 -3.33
CA SER A 66 6.23 -6.19 -4.58
C SER A 66 6.97 -7.00 -5.66
N THR A 67 7.93 -7.83 -5.27
CA THR A 67 8.76 -8.60 -6.22
C THR A 67 8.54 -10.11 -6.16
N LEU A 68 8.15 -10.63 -5.00
CA LEU A 68 7.92 -12.05 -4.74
C LEU A 68 6.44 -12.40 -4.66
N GLY A 69 6.11 -13.67 -4.88
CA GLY A 69 4.74 -14.20 -4.75
C GLY A 69 4.25 -14.37 -3.31
N SER A 70 5.16 -14.31 -2.33
CA SER A 70 4.86 -14.42 -0.91
C SER A 70 5.98 -13.81 -0.06
N ALA A 71 5.67 -13.45 1.18
CA ALA A 71 6.63 -12.99 2.19
C ALA A 71 6.30 -13.62 3.54
N ASN A 72 7.32 -14.04 4.29
CA ASN A 72 7.16 -14.47 5.67
C ASN A 72 7.39 -13.28 6.63
N CYS A 73 6.46 -13.10 7.56
CA CYS A 73 6.54 -12.15 8.66
C CYS A 73 6.83 -12.92 9.94
N PHE A 74 8.11 -12.99 10.33
CA PHE A 74 8.55 -13.57 11.59
C PHE A 74 8.91 -12.47 12.59
N LEU A 75 8.38 -12.56 13.81
CA LEU A 75 8.60 -11.59 14.90
C LEU A 75 8.79 -12.31 16.22
N ASP A 76 10.00 -12.18 16.79
CA ASP A 76 10.30 -12.66 18.13
C ASP A 76 9.60 -11.81 19.21
N SER A 77 9.01 -12.50 20.18
CA SER A 77 8.37 -11.94 21.37
C SER A 77 7.48 -10.75 21.01
N LEU A 78 6.53 -10.97 20.10
CA LEU A 78 5.63 -9.94 19.60
C LEU A 78 4.76 -9.41 20.76
N TYR A 79 4.20 -10.31 21.56
CA TYR A 79 3.35 -9.97 22.69
C TYR A 79 3.54 -10.98 23.84
N GLU A 80 3.85 -10.49 25.05
CA GLU A 80 4.00 -11.32 26.27
C GLU A 80 4.88 -12.57 26.09
N GLY A 81 5.99 -12.47 25.34
CA GLY A 81 6.88 -13.61 25.11
C GLY A 81 6.47 -14.53 23.96
N GLN A 82 5.32 -14.28 23.31
CA GLN A 82 4.84 -15.09 22.19
C GLN A 82 5.47 -14.64 20.88
N ASP A 83 6.13 -15.57 20.20
CA ASP A 83 6.65 -15.36 18.85
C ASP A 83 5.51 -15.45 17.83
N PHE A 84 5.67 -14.78 16.70
CA PHE A 84 4.69 -14.77 15.62
C PHE A 84 5.36 -15.11 14.30
N ASP A 85 4.81 -16.10 13.59
CA ASP A 85 5.19 -16.46 12.22
C ASP A 85 3.92 -16.45 11.36
N CYS A 86 3.96 -15.71 10.25
CA CYS A 86 2.86 -15.66 9.30
C CYS A 86 3.38 -15.41 7.90
N THR A 87 3.09 -16.34 6.98
CA THR A 87 3.35 -16.15 5.55
C THR A 87 2.14 -15.56 4.86
N VAL A 88 2.36 -14.45 4.15
CA VAL A 88 1.34 -13.75 3.35
C VAL A 88 1.67 -13.92 1.87
N SER A 89 0.68 -14.23 1.05
CA SER A 89 0.84 -14.28 -0.41
C SER A 89 0.55 -12.91 -1.05
N ARG A 90 1.15 -12.65 -2.21
CA ARG A 90 0.90 -11.44 -2.99
C ARG A 90 -0.58 -11.29 -3.33
N ALA A 91 -1.22 -12.35 -3.79
CA ALA A 91 -2.64 -12.32 -4.13
C ALA A 91 -3.51 -11.94 -2.92
N ARG A 92 -3.15 -12.39 -1.71
CA ARG A 92 -3.86 -12.00 -0.49
C ARG A 92 -3.66 -10.52 -0.18
N PHE A 93 -2.44 -10.02 -0.31
CA PHE A 93 -2.13 -8.61 -0.11
C PHE A 93 -2.86 -7.70 -1.11
N GLU A 94 -2.84 -8.05 -2.40
CA GLU A 94 -3.56 -7.31 -3.44
C GLU A 94 -5.06 -7.25 -3.17
N LEU A 95 -5.66 -8.37 -2.71
CA LEU A 95 -7.06 -8.42 -2.32
C LEU A 95 -7.37 -7.48 -1.14
N LEU A 96 -6.51 -7.47 -0.11
CA LEU A 96 -6.67 -6.59 1.05
C LEU A 96 -6.59 -5.11 0.66
N CYS A 97 -5.72 -4.79 -0.30
CA CYS A 97 -5.48 -3.42 -0.76
C CYS A 97 -6.35 -2.99 -1.94
N SER A 98 -7.24 -3.85 -2.45
CA SER A 98 -8.17 -3.53 -3.54
C SER A 98 -8.92 -2.20 -3.37
N PRO A 99 -9.43 -1.84 -2.18
CA PRO A 99 -10.07 -0.54 -1.97
C PRO A 99 -9.12 0.65 -2.19
N LEU A 100 -7.84 0.53 -1.84
CA LEU A 100 -6.84 1.58 -2.05
C LEU A 100 -6.52 1.75 -3.54
N PHE A 101 -6.40 0.65 -4.28
CA PHE A 101 -6.19 0.70 -5.73
C PHE A 101 -7.36 1.35 -6.46
N ASN A 102 -8.60 1.08 -6.03
CA ASN A 102 -9.79 1.72 -6.61
C ASN A 102 -9.78 3.24 -6.39
N LYS A 103 -9.38 3.71 -5.21
CA LYS A 103 -9.22 5.15 -4.94
C LYS A 103 -8.19 5.80 -5.87
N CYS A 104 -7.07 5.13 -6.17
CA CYS A 104 -6.10 5.63 -7.15
C CYS A 104 -6.73 5.82 -8.54
N ILE A 105 -7.53 4.84 -8.98
CA ILE A 105 -8.22 4.89 -10.28
C ILE A 105 -9.24 6.03 -10.31
N GLU A 106 -10.00 6.21 -9.23
CA GLU A 106 -10.97 7.30 -9.10
C GLU A 106 -10.31 8.69 -9.17
N ALA A 107 -9.16 8.86 -8.51
CA ALA A 107 -8.39 10.10 -8.57
C ALA A 107 -7.90 10.42 -9.99
N ILE A 108 -7.43 9.40 -10.73
CA ILE A 108 -7.03 9.56 -12.14
C ILE A 108 -8.23 9.94 -13.01
N ARG A 109 -9.38 9.28 -12.83
CA ARG A 109 -10.60 9.60 -13.58
C ARG A 109 -11.07 11.03 -13.32
N ALA A 110 -11.07 11.47 -12.07
CA ALA A 110 -11.42 12.83 -11.70
C ALA A 110 -10.47 13.86 -12.35
N LEU A 111 -9.16 13.56 -12.39
CA LEU A 111 -8.15 14.42 -13.03
C LEU A 111 -8.40 14.56 -14.54
N LEU A 112 -8.71 13.46 -15.23
CA LEU A 112 -9.02 13.46 -16.67
C LEU A 112 -10.29 14.29 -16.95
N GLN A 113 -11.34 14.10 -16.14
CA GLN A 113 -12.57 14.90 -16.27
C GLN A 113 -12.34 16.40 -16.08
N GLN A 114 -11.56 16.81 -15.07
CA GLN A 114 -11.27 18.21 -14.82
C GLN A 114 -10.44 18.87 -15.93
N SER A 115 -9.60 18.08 -16.60
CA SER A 115 -8.75 18.56 -17.69
C SER A 115 -9.45 18.51 -19.05
N GLY A 116 -10.65 17.90 -19.14
CA GLY A 116 -11.41 17.76 -20.38
C GLY A 116 -10.83 16.72 -21.34
N PHE A 117 -9.97 15.82 -20.84
CA PHE A 117 -9.32 14.78 -21.64
C PHE A 117 -9.91 13.40 -21.32
N THR A 118 -9.76 12.49 -22.27
CA THR A 118 -10.02 11.06 -22.13
C THR A 118 -8.71 10.30 -21.96
N ALA A 119 -8.79 9.00 -21.67
CA ALA A 119 -7.59 8.15 -21.57
C ALA A 119 -6.84 8.04 -22.91
N ASP A 120 -7.56 8.11 -24.03
CA ASP A 120 -6.98 8.01 -25.38
C ASP A 120 -6.17 9.26 -25.77
N ASP A 121 -6.45 10.40 -25.13
CA ASP A 121 -5.71 11.64 -25.35
C ASP A 121 -4.34 11.66 -24.64
N ILE A 122 -4.04 10.65 -23.80
CA ILE A 122 -2.81 10.57 -23.02
C ILE A 122 -1.72 9.85 -23.81
N ASN A 123 -0.73 10.59 -24.31
CA ASN A 123 0.36 9.98 -25.09
C ASN A 123 1.43 9.28 -24.24
N LYS A 124 1.66 9.73 -23.00
CA LYS A 124 2.72 9.21 -22.12
C LYS A 124 2.28 9.27 -20.66
N VAL A 125 2.53 8.19 -19.93
CA VAL A 125 2.37 8.10 -18.48
C VAL A 125 3.76 8.02 -17.86
N ILE A 126 4.04 8.91 -16.90
CA ILE A 126 5.29 8.91 -16.14
C ILE A 126 4.93 8.53 -14.69
N LEU A 127 5.48 7.41 -14.21
CA LEU A 127 5.34 6.99 -12.83
C LEU A 127 6.54 7.52 -12.02
N LEU A 128 6.29 8.28 -10.96
CA LEU A 128 7.34 8.83 -10.08
C LEU A 128 7.10 8.37 -8.64
N TYR A 129 8.18 8.01 -7.95
CA TYR A 129 8.20 7.46 -6.58
C TYR A 129 7.33 6.20 -6.38
N PHE A 130 7.96 5.05 -6.54
CA PHE A 130 7.49 3.77 -6.05
C PHE A 130 8.69 3.15 -5.35
N SER A 131 8.69 3.04 -4.02
CA SER A 131 9.74 2.32 -3.30
C SER A 131 9.56 0.82 -3.50
N TYR A 132 9.76 0.43 -4.76
CA TYR A 132 9.77 -0.89 -5.36
C TYR A 132 8.47 -1.66 -5.26
N LEU A 133 7.78 -1.62 -6.42
CA LEU A 133 6.79 -2.54 -6.97
C LEU A 133 5.49 -2.82 -6.17
N PHE A 134 4.97 -1.82 -5.47
CA PHE A 134 3.53 -1.57 -5.30
C PHE A 134 3.28 -0.09 -5.02
#